data_AF-A0AAW1NKN5-F1
#
_entry.id   AF-A0AAW1NKN5-F1
#
_cell.length_a   1.000
_cell.length_b   1.000
_cell.length_c   1.000
_cell.angle_alpha   90.00
_cell.angle_beta   90.00
_cell.angle_gamma   90.00
#
_symmetry.space_group_name_H-M   'P 1'
#
loop_
_entity.id
_entity.type
_entity.pdbx_description
1 polymer ?
#
loop_
_entity_poly.entity_id
_entity_poly.type
_entity_poly.pdbx_seq_one_letter_code
_entity_poly.pdbx_strand_id
1 'polypeptide(L)'
;MGVNPACYFANYYLFMYELDFMRRLQLQKEHNATALQAWFAFRYCGRMIDDLQTISTQPLEFIQQFFYTNQEVNGVRGIYPPNSISLKLCNPGAGFKADFLDITIRPALSTRGPLTTDLYDKRREEGFRQRLVPIKYPAMDTLLSPASKFGVFAGQFIRFCRIIESTANFIVEVANLILVLTRLGHNQQALLTKCRKMILAQDWLLCMGQQRSQDTALNTLFGQIRYRVKNNHLTCDA
;
A
#
# COMPACT_ATOMS: atom_id res chain seq x y z
N MET A 1 -1.96 19.49 25.83
CA MET A 1 -1.52 18.13 25.45
C MET A 1 -0.18 18.28 24.76
N GLY A 2 0.93 18.06 25.48
CA GLY A 2 2.27 18.19 24.92
C GLY A 2 2.46 17.18 23.80
N VAL A 3 2.55 17.66 22.56
CA VAL A 3 2.84 16.81 21.41
C VAL A 3 4.26 16.30 21.61
N ASN A 4 4.42 15.01 21.91
CA ASN A 4 5.75 14.43 22.05
C ASN A 4 6.50 14.61 20.72
N PRO A 5 7.56 15.45 20.66
CA PRO A 5 8.21 15.77 19.40
C PRO A 5 9.14 14.64 18.92
N ALA A 6 9.33 13.58 19.72
CA ALA A 6 10.29 12.52 19.45
C ALA A 6 10.08 11.86 18.08
N CYS A 7 8.84 11.63 17.65
CA CYS A 7 8.57 11.04 16.33
C CYS A 7 9.00 11.97 15.18
N TYR A 8 8.82 13.29 15.34
CA TYR A 8 9.28 14.27 14.36
C TYR A 8 10.80 14.36 14.31
N PHE A 9 11.46 14.31 15.46
CA PHE A 9 12.93 14.26 15.52
C PHE A 9 13.46 12.99 14.87
N ALA A 10 12.89 11.82 15.17
CA ALA A 10 13.29 10.57 14.53
C ALA A 10 13.17 10.65 13.00
N ASN A 11 12.03 11.13 12.48
CA ASN A 11 11.83 11.31 11.05
C ASN A 11 12.85 12.28 10.44
N TYR A 12 13.13 13.39 11.12
CA TYR A 12 14.10 14.39 10.66
C TYR A 12 15.52 13.81 10.58
N TYR A 13 15.98 13.13 11.64
CA TYR A 13 17.32 12.52 11.65
C TYR A 13 17.45 11.42 10.60
N LEU A 14 16.45 10.54 10.46
CA LEU A 14 16.46 9.47 9.47
C LEU A 14 16.52 10.03 8.04
N PHE A 15 15.69 11.04 7.75
CA PHE A 15 15.71 11.73 6.47
C PHE A 15 17.06 12.43 6.20
N MET A 16 17.69 13.03 7.21
CA MET A 16 19.01 13.66 7.04
C MET A 16 20.07 12.65 6.62
N TYR A 17 20.12 11.46 7.22
CA TYR A 17 21.07 10.41 6.85
C TYR A 17 20.86 9.95 5.39
N GLU A 18 19.61 9.75 4.99
CA GLU A 18 19.25 9.33 3.63
C GLU A 18 19.57 10.41 2.59
N LEU A 19 19.26 11.67 2.90
CA LEU A 19 19.52 12.80 2.01
C LEU A 19 21.04 13.03 1.84
N ASP A 20 21.82 12.94 2.91
CA ASP A 20 23.28 13.01 2.85
C ASP A 20 23.84 11.89 1.96
N PHE A 21 23.38 10.65 2.17
CA PHE A 21 23.78 9.52 1.35
C PHE A 21 23.46 9.74 -0.13
N MET A 22 22.22 10.14 -0.47
CA MET A 22 21.83 10.40 -1.86
C MET A 22 22.65 11.55 -2.49
N ARG A 23 22.99 12.59 -1.72
CA ARG A 23 23.88 13.67 -2.18
C ARG A 23 25.29 13.17 -2.48
N ARG A 24 25.88 12.36 -1.58
CA ARG A 24 27.21 11.75 -1.80
C ARG A 24 27.23 10.90 -3.06
N LEU A 25 26.21 10.06 -3.26
CA LEU A 25 26.07 9.26 -4.48
C LEU A 25 25.97 10.13 -5.73
N GLN A 26 25.14 11.19 -5.69
CA GLN A 26 24.96 12.10 -6.82
C GLN A 26 26.28 12.78 -7.23
N LEU A 27 27.15 13.13 -6.28
CA LEU A 27 28.45 13.74 -6.56
C LEU A 27 29.47 12.75 -7.12
N GLN A 28 29.35 11.46 -6.80
CA GLN A 28 30.33 10.45 -7.15
C GLN A 28 29.95 9.60 -8.38
N LYS A 29 28.66 9.55 -8.76
CA LYS A 29 28.13 8.60 -9.76
C LYS A 29 28.77 8.69 -11.15
N GLU A 30 29.35 9.83 -11.52
CA GLU A 30 30.00 10.01 -12.83
C GLU A 30 31.39 9.35 -12.89
N HIS A 31 32.02 9.11 -11.75
CA HIS A 31 33.40 8.60 -11.65
C HIS A 31 33.51 7.33 -10.79
N ASN A 32 32.41 6.90 -10.16
CA ASN A 32 32.34 5.71 -9.32
C ASN A 32 31.15 4.83 -9.72
N ALA A 33 31.44 3.68 -10.31
CA ALA A 33 30.43 2.72 -10.76
C ALA A 33 29.55 2.18 -9.61
N THR A 34 30.14 1.97 -8.43
CA THR A 34 29.38 1.56 -7.23
C THR A 34 28.43 2.67 -6.78
N ALA A 35 28.87 3.93 -6.83
CA ALA A 35 28.00 5.06 -6.51
C ALA A 35 26.83 5.17 -7.51
N LEU A 36 27.08 4.94 -8.80
CA LEU A 36 26.03 4.91 -9.82
C LEU A 36 25.02 3.79 -9.57
N GLN A 37 25.48 2.57 -9.27
CA GLN A 37 24.60 1.43 -8.97
C GLN A 37 23.78 1.66 -7.69
N ALA A 38 24.40 2.16 -6.63
CA ALA A 38 23.71 2.53 -5.40
C ALA A 38 22.68 3.65 -5.65
N TRP A 39 23.01 4.66 -6.46
CA TRP A 39 22.07 5.72 -6.82
C TRP A 39 20.82 5.15 -7.49
N PHE A 40 20.98 4.24 -8.45
CA PHE A 40 19.84 3.57 -9.08
C PHE A 40 19.06 2.68 -8.12
N ALA A 41 19.72 2.08 -7.12
CA ALA A 41 19.06 1.22 -6.14
C ALA A 41 18.18 2.03 -5.17
N PHE A 42 18.64 3.19 -4.72
CA PHE A 42 17.98 3.98 -3.67
C PHE A 42 17.12 5.14 -4.18
N ARG A 43 17.14 5.47 -5.49
CA ARG A 43 16.36 6.60 -6.05
C ARG A 43 14.84 6.52 -5.85
N TYR A 44 14.31 5.32 -5.65
CA TYR A 44 12.89 5.08 -5.35
C TYR A 44 12.71 4.50 -3.95
N CYS A 45 13.60 4.88 -3.04
CA CYS A 45 13.43 4.62 -1.62
C CYS A 45 12.38 5.59 -1.05
N GLY A 46 11.35 5.04 -0.41
CA GLY A 46 10.31 5.78 0.29
C GLY A 46 10.34 5.44 1.78
N ARG A 47 10.19 6.45 2.63
CA ARG A 47 10.03 6.29 4.07
C ARG A 47 8.66 6.76 4.50
N MET A 48 8.01 5.99 5.36
CA MET A 48 6.91 6.48 6.18
C MET A 48 7.20 6.16 7.65
N ILE A 49 7.49 7.20 8.42
CA ILE A 49 7.89 7.08 9.83
C ILE A 49 9.11 6.15 9.96
N ASP A 50 8.95 4.98 10.57
CA ASP A 50 9.99 3.97 10.78
C ASP A 50 10.09 2.97 9.63
N ASP A 51 9.03 2.81 8.83
CA ASP A 51 9.00 1.90 7.68
C ASP A 51 9.76 2.46 6.48
N LEU A 52 10.64 1.64 5.92
CA LEU A 52 11.44 1.94 4.74
C LEU A 52 11.08 0.95 3.62
N GLN A 53 10.80 1.48 2.44
CA GLN A 53 10.57 0.70 1.23
C GLN A 53 11.58 1.11 0.16
N THR A 54 12.10 0.15 -0.59
CA THR A 54 12.91 0.43 -1.78
C THR A 54 12.45 -0.45 -2.94
N ILE A 55 12.19 0.17 -4.09
CA ILE A 55 11.94 -0.54 -5.35
C ILE A 55 13.22 -0.47 -6.19
N SER A 56 13.88 -1.61 -6.36
CA SER A 56 15.19 -1.68 -7.00
C SER A 56 15.31 -2.90 -7.91
N THR A 57 16.12 -2.75 -8.96
CA THR A 57 16.58 -3.87 -9.80
C THR A 57 17.81 -4.56 -9.22
N GLN A 58 18.46 -3.95 -8.22
CA GLN A 58 19.61 -4.53 -7.52
C GLN A 58 19.14 -5.55 -6.47
N PRO A 59 19.92 -6.63 -6.26
CA PRO A 59 19.63 -7.63 -5.25
C PRO A 59 19.73 -7.05 -3.83
N LEU A 60 19.00 -7.64 -2.88
CA LEU A 60 18.98 -7.16 -1.50
C LEU A 60 20.37 -7.15 -0.87
N GLU A 61 21.19 -8.15 -1.19
CA GLU A 61 22.55 -8.33 -0.70
C GLU A 61 23.46 -7.17 -1.12
N PHE A 62 23.23 -6.59 -2.30
CA PHE A 62 23.93 -5.38 -2.74
C PHE A 62 23.50 -4.17 -1.91
N ILE A 63 22.19 -3.98 -1.73
CA ILE A 63 21.61 -2.85 -0.99
C ILE A 63 22.06 -2.87 0.48
N GLN A 64 22.12 -4.05 1.10
CA GLN A 64 22.50 -4.26 2.49
C GLN A 64 23.93 -3.79 2.83
N GLN A 65 24.81 -3.68 1.84
CA GLN A 65 26.18 -3.20 2.03
C GLN A 65 26.24 -1.70 2.37
N PHE A 66 25.15 -0.96 2.14
CA PHE A 66 25.07 0.49 2.36
C PHE A 66 24.19 0.86 3.55
N PHE A 67 23.72 -0.10 4.34
CA PHE A 67 22.81 0.18 5.43
C PHE A 67 23.46 1.02 6.53
N TYR A 68 24.72 0.76 6.87
CA TYR A 68 25.34 1.37 8.04
C TYR A 68 26.58 2.19 7.71
N THR A 69 26.81 3.26 8.46
CA THR A 69 27.95 4.19 8.24
C THR A 69 29.31 3.60 8.60
N ASN A 70 29.37 2.43 9.22
CA ASN A 70 30.60 1.65 9.39
C ASN A 70 30.87 0.69 8.22
N GLN A 71 29.98 0.64 7.23
CA GLN A 71 30.16 -0.11 5.99
C GLN A 71 30.60 0.85 4.88
N GLU A 72 31.60 0.43 4.12
CA GLU A 72 32.10 1.16 2.96
C GLU A 72 32.43 0.18 1.83
N VAL A 73 31.95 0.47 0.63
CA VAL A 73 32.22 -0.32 -0.56
C VAL A 73 32.69 0.61 -1.67
N ASN A 74 33.92 0.42 -2.13
CA ASN A 74 34.54 1.21 -3.20
C ASN A 74 34.40 2.73 -2.98
N GLY A 75 34.69 3.23 -1.77
CA GLY A 75 34.59 4.65 -1.43
C GLY A 75 33.17 5.16 -1.14
N VAL A 76 32.16 4.29 -1.21
CA VAL A 76 30.77 4.63 -0.88
C VAL A 76 30.44 4.15 0.53
N ARG A 77 30.35 5.10 1.46
CA ARG A 77 29.96 4.86 2.85
C ARG A 77 28.44 4.71 2.99
N GLY A 78 27.97 3.84 3.89
CA GLY A 78 26.54 3.59 4.12
C GLY A 78 25.76 4.74 4.78
N ILE A 79 24.52 4.45 5.18
CA ILE A 79 23.48 5.44 5.52
C ILE A 79 23.38 5.71 7.02
N TYR A 80 23.12 4.69 7.84
CA TYR A 80 22.70 4.89 9.23
C TYR A 80 23.81 4.59 10.27
N PRO A 81 23.89 5.33 11.39
CA PRO A 81 24.75 4.95 12.51
C PRO A 81 24.33 3.61 13.14
N PRO A 82 25.19 2.57 13.14
CA PRO A 82 24.83 1.23 13.58
C PRO A 82 24.51 1.13 15.08
N ASN A 83 25.04 2.05 15.90
CA ASN A 83 24.83 2.05 17.35
C ASN A 83 23.52 2.74 17.77
N SER A 84 22.84 3.42 16.84
CA SER A 84 21.63 4.21 17.13
C SER A 84 20.41 3.71 16.36
N ILE A 85 20.62 3.06 15.20
CA ILE A 85 19.56 2.60 14.31
C ILE A 85 19.84 1.15 13.95
N SER A 86 18.79 0.32 14.01
CA SER A 86 18.82 -1.07 13.55
C SER A 86 17.71 -1.27 12.51
N LEU A 87 18.10 -1.66 11.31
CA LEU A 87 17.17 -2.03 10.24
C LEU A 87 16.75 -3.48 10.40
N LYS A 88 15.45 -3.74 10.29
CA LYS A 88 14.87 -5.09 10.32
C LYS A 88 14.13 -5.31 9.03
N LEU A 89 14.37 -6.46 8.40
CA LEU A 89 13.61 -6.85 7.21
C LEU A 89 12.18 -7.20 7.64
N CYS A 90 11.18 -6.55 7.03
CA CYS A 90 9.79 -6.91 7.24
C CYS A 90 9.53 -8.28 6.59
N ASN A 91 9.20 -9.28 7.42
CA ASN A 91 8.86 -10.65 7.03
C ASN A 91 9.97 -11.41 6.27
N PRO A 92 11.07 -11.79 6.96
CA PRO A 92 12.09 -12.65 6.36
C PRO A 92 11.44 -13.96 5.87
N GLY A 93 11.51 -14.22 4.56
CA GLY A 93 10.91 -15.40 3.93
C GLY A 93 9.63 -15.15 3.13
N ALA A 94 9.11 -13.92 3.06
CA ALA A 94 7.92 -13.58 2.26
C ALA A 94 8.12 -13.63 0.73
N GLY A 95 9.31 -14.00 0.25
CA GLY A 95 9.65 -14.07 -1.16
C GLY A 95 9.66 -12.69 -1.83
N PHE A 96 9.02 -12.56 -2.99
CA PHE A 96 8.91 -11.29 -3.73
C PHE A 96 7.74 -10.40 -3.28
N LYS A 97 7.12 -10.70 -2.14
CA LYS A 97 6.02 -9.91 -1.59
C LYS A 97 6.55 -9.01 -0.46
N ALA A 98 6.17 -7.74 -0.48
CA ALA A 98 6.43 -6.80 0.60
C ALA A 98 5.14 -6.09 1.00
N ASP A 99 4.86 -6.01 2.30
CA ASP A 99 3.77 -5.22 2.83
C ASP A 99 4.32 -3.86 3.28
N PHE A 100 3.74 -2.78 2.78
CA PHE A 100 4.09 -1.41 3.13
C PHE A 100 2.81 -0.63 3.42
N LEU A 101 2.61 -0.25 4.69
CA LEU A 101 1.44 0.46 5.17
C LEU A 101 0.12 -0.30 4.96
N ASP A 102 -0.66 0.09 3.96
CA ASP A 102 -1.92 -0.53 3.56
C ASP A 102 -1.87 -1.17 2.17
N ILE A 103 -0.67 -1.40 1.66
CA ILE A 103 -0.42 -1.96 0.34
C ILE A 103 0.44 -3.22 0.47
N THR A 104 -0.01 -4.31 -0.13
CA THR A 104 0.84 -5.44 -0.47
C THR A 104 1.38 -5.18 -1.88
N ILE A 105 2.70 -5.21 -2.01
CA ILE A 105 3.41 -5.00 -3.26
C ILE A 105 4.05 -6.32 -3.65
N ARG A 106 3.77 -6.78 -4.86
CA ARG A 106 4.31 -8.03 -5.40
C ARG A 106 4.49 -7.91 -6.91
N PRO A 107 5.32 -8.75 -7.54
CA PRO A 107 5.32 -8.81 -8.98
C PRO A 107 3.96 -9.33 -9.51
N ALA A 108 3.55 -8.84 -10.67
CA ALA A 108 2.31 -9.23 -11.34
C ALA A 108 2.32 -10.71 -11.76
N LEU A 109 3.50 -11.24 -12.07
CA LEU A 109 3.75 -12.66 -12.30
C LEU A 109 4.45 -13.26 -11.08
N SER A 110 4.47 -14.59 -10.92
CA SER A 110 5.15 -15.27 -9.80
C SER A 110 6.69 -15.13 -9.82
N THR A 111 7.23 -14.24 -10.65
CA THR A 111 8.65 -14.02 -10.97
C THR A 111 8.95 -12.52 -11.03
N ARG A 112 10.20 -12.11 -11.26
CA ARG A 112 10.54 -10.70 -11.49
C ARG A 112 9.74 -10.14 -12.69
N GLY A 113 9.09 -9.00 -12.51
CA GLY A 113 8.24 -8.39 -13.53
C GLY A 113 7.66 -7.06 -13.07
N PRO A 114 6.71 -6.48 -13.83
CA PRO A 114 5.94 -5.32 -13.40
C PRO A 114 5.36 -5.55 -12.00
N LEU A 115 5.37 -4.52 -11.17
CA LEU A 115 4.75 -4.61 -9.84
C LEU A 115 3.24 -4.54 -9.98
N THR A 116 2.56 -5.18 -9.04
CA THR A 116 1.14 -5.01 -8.80
C THR A 116 0.87 -4.83 -7.32
N THR A 117 -0.27 -4.20 -7.04
CA THR A 117 -0.62 -3.74 -5.71
C THR A 117 -1.99 -4.29 -5.28
N ASP A 118 -2.03 -4.76 -4.04
CA ASP A 118 -3.21 -5.30 -3.38
C ASP A 118 -3.44 -4.57 -2.05
N LEU A 119 -4.68 -4.53 -1.57
CA LEU A 119 -4.98 -3.96 -0.26
C LEU A 119 -4.42 -4.84 0.86
N TYR A 120 -3.56 -4.27 1.69
CA TYR A 120 -3.06 -4.90 2.90
C TYR A 120 -3.75 -4.32 4.14
N ASP A 121 -4.09 -5.21 5.08
CA ASP A 121 -4.65 -4.82 6.36
C ASP A 121 -4.08 -5.76 7.43
N LYS A 122 -3.03 -5.31 8.14
CA LYS A 122 -2.35 -6.04 9.21
C LYS A 122 -3.29 -6.63 10.26
N ARG A 123 -4.46 -6.00 10.46
CA ARG A 123 -5.48 -6.49 11.40
C ARG A 123 -6.15 -7.79 10.96
N ARG A 124 -6.03 -8.17 9.68
CA ARG A 124 -6.54 -9.43 9.15
C ARG A 124 -5.62 -10.61 9.45
N GLU A 125 -4.35 -10.35 9.79
CA GLU A 125 -3.40 -11.39 10.17
C GLU A 125 -3.85 -12.10 11.44
N GLU A 126 -3.59 -13.41 11.50
CA GLU A 126 -4.09 -14.28 12.57
C GLU A 126 -3.75 -13.75 13.98
N GLY A 127 -2.51 -13.28 14.17
CA GLY A 127 -2.03 -12.73 15.43
C GLY A 127 -2.76 -11.46 15.89
N PHE A 128 -3.35 -10.69 14.98
CA PHE A 128 -4.13 -9.48 15.30
C PHE A 128 -5.62 -9.77 15.36
N ARG A 129 -6.14 -10.58 14.43
CA ARG A 129 -7.56 -10.91 14.31
C ARG A 129 -8.14 -11.56 15.57
N GLN A 130 -7.32 -12.34 16.28
CA GLN A 130 -7.72 -12.98 17.52
C GLN A 130 -7.65 -12.04 18.74
N ARG A 131 -6.82 -10.98 18.68
CA ARG A 131 -6.53 -10.11 19.83
C ARG A 131 -7.31 -8.81 19.81
N LEU A 132 -7.73 -8.36 18.64
CA LEU A 132 -8.41 -7.08 18.44
C LEU A 132 -9.62 -7.27 17.54
N VAL A 133 -10.78 -6.76 17.98
CA VAL A 133 -11.95 -6.56 17.13
C VAL A 133 -12.02 -5.08 16.77
N PRO A 134 -11.40 -4.64 15.67
CA PRO A 134 -11.34 -3.23 15.34
C PRO A 134 -12.71 -2.73 14.87
N ILE A 135 -13.25 -1.70 15.54
CA ILE A 135 -14.37 -0.91 15.02
C ILE A 135 -13.81 -0.02 13.90
N LYS A 136 -13.93 -0.48 12.65
CA LYS A 136 -13.33 0.18 11.48
C LYS A 136 -14.17 1.35 10.98
N TYR A 137 -15.49 1.25 11.08
CA TYR A 137 -16.44 2.19 10.52
C TYR A 137 -17.56 2.50 11.52
N PRO A 138 -18.13 3.72 11.48
CA PRO A 138 -19.25 4.07 12.33
C PRO A 138 -20.52 3.32 11.93
N ALA A 139 -21.23 2.80 12.93
CA ALA A 139 -22.58 2.29 12.77
C ALA A 139 -23.59 3.42 12.52
N MET A 140 -24.73 3.08 11.92
CA MET A 140 -25.75 4.06 11.56
C MET A 140 -26.47 4.69 12.77
N ASP A 141 -26.46 4.00 13.90
CA ASP A 141 -27.01 4.44 15.19
C ASP A 141 -26.13 5.46 15.93
N THR A 142 -24.91 5.71 15.47
CA THR A 142 -24.02 6.72 16.08
C THR A 142 -24.59 8.14 15.91
N LEU A 143 -24.17 9.09 16.76
CA LEU A 143 -24.57 10.51 16.66
C LEU A 143 -23.86 11.28 15.55
N LEU A 144 -23.08 10.60 14.69
CA LEU A 144 -22.38 11.23 13.58
C LEU A 144 -23.36 11.71 12.50
N SER A 145 -22.97 12.78 11.80
CA SER A 145 -23.74 13.30 10.68
C SER A 145 -23.93 12.22 9.58
N PRO A 146 -25.07 12.21 8.86
CA PRO A 146 -25.27 11.31 7.73
C PRO A 146 -24.16 11.43 6.69
N ALA A 147 -23.66 12.65 6.43
CA ALA A 147 -22.57 12.88 5.50
C ALA A 147 -21.29 12.14 5.93
N SER A 148 -20.94 12.19 7.22
CA SER A 148 -19.77 11.47 7.76
C SER A 148 -19.94 9.95 7.65
N LYS A 149 -21.14 9.42 7.86
CA LYS A 149 -21.44 7.97 7.75
C LYS A 149 -21.37 7.48 6.30
N PHE A 150 -22.04 8.17 5.38
CA PHE A 150 -22.06 7.79 3.96
C PHE A 150 -20.78 8.17 3.20
N GLY A 151 -19.99 9.09 3.74
CA GLY A 151 -18.67 9.47 3.25
C GLY A 151 -17.66 8.32 3.34
N VAL A 152 -17.82 7.42 4.32
CA VAL A 152 -16.97 6.24 4.51
C VAL A 152 -16.89 5.40 3.24
N PHE A 153 -18.05 5.08 2.64
CA PHE A 153 -18.09 4.27 1.43
C PHE A 153 -17.31 4.94 0.29
N ALA A 154 -17.55 6.23 0.05
CA ALA A 154 -16.88 6.96 -1.03
C ALA A 154 -15.37 7.06 -0.80
N GLY A 155 -14.95 7.36 0.43
CA GLY A 155 -13.53 7.46 0.79
C GLY A 155 -12.81 6.13 0.62
N GLN A 156 -13.40 5.02 1.09
CA GLN A 156 -12.80 3.70 0.90
C GLN A 156 -12.82 3.24 -0.56
N PHE A 157 -13.89 3.54 -1.31
CA PHE A 157 -13.95 3.22 -2.74
C PHE A 157 -12.82 3.93 -3.51
N ILE A 158 -12.63 5.24 -3.30
CA ILE A 158 -11.54 6.00 -3.95
C ILE A 158 -10.17 5.45 -3.53
N ARG A 159 -10.01 5.09 -2.25
CA ARG A 159 -8.79 4.44 -1.76
C ARG A 159 -8.52 3.12 -2.47
N PHE A 160 -9.54 2.26 -2.64
CA PHE A 160 -9.40 1.00 -3.36
C PHE A 160 -9.01 1.22 -4.83
N CYS A 161 -9.59 2.21 -5.49
CA CYS A 161 -9.21 2.57 -6.87
C CYS A 161 -7.74 3.01 -7.01
N ARG A 162 -7.14 3.54 -5.93
CA ARG A 162 -5.73 4.00 -5.94
C ARG A 162 -4.73 2.90 -5.57
N ILE A 163 -5.17 1.89 -4.84
CA ILE A 163 -4.30 0.86 -4.24
C ILE A 163 -4.41 -0.47 -4.97
N ILE A 164 -5.58 -0.82 -5.50
CA ILE A 164 -5.83 -2.16 -6.02
C ILE A 164 -5.77 -2.14 -7.54
N GLU A 165 -4.75 -2.79 -8.08
CA GLU A 165 -4.60 -2.97 -9.53
C GLU A 165 -5.27 -4.24 -10.06
N SER A 166 -5.53 -5.23 -9.21
CA SER A 166 -6.25 -6.43 -9.61
C SER A 166 -7.75 -6.21 -9.61
N THR A 167 -8.39 -6.32 -10.78
CA THR A 167 -9.86 -6.24 -10.91
C THR A 167 -10.56 -7.25 -9.99
N ALA A 168 -10.03 -8.47 -9.90
CA ALA A 168 -10.61 -9.52 -9.06
C ALA A 168 -10.58 -9.15 -7.58
N ASN A 169 -9.44 -8.64 -7.10
CA ASN A 169 -9.30 -8.19 -5.72
C ASN A 169 -10.17 -6.96 -5.43
N PHE A 170 -10.26 -6.02 -6.38
CA PHE A 170 -11.09 -4.82 -6.25
C PHE A 170 -12.57 -5.18 -6.05
N ILE A 171 -13.09 -6.11 -6.86
CA ILE A 171 -14.47 -6.60 -6.74
C ILE A 171 -14.73 -7.15 -5.32
N VAL A 172 -13.80 -7.94 -4.81
CA VAL A 172 -13.94 -8.56 -3.49
C VAL A 172 -13.87 -7.52 -2.37
N GLU A 173 -12.93 -6.59 -2.41
CA GLU A 173 -12.82 -5.55 -1.38
C GLU A 173 -14.00 -4.58 -1.37
N VAL A 174 -14.53 -4.20 -2.54
CA VAL A 174 -15.75 -3.38 -2.62
C VAL A 174 -16.97 -4.14 -2.11
N ALA A 175 -17.13 -5.42 -2.49
CA ALA A 175 -18.23 -6.24 -1.99
C ALA A 175 -18.15 -6.42 -0.46
N ASN A 176 -16.95 -6.69 0.07
CA ASN A 176 -16.69 -6.79 1.51
C ASN A 176 -17.04 -5.50 2.23
N LEU A 177 -16.65 -4.34 1.69
CA LEU A 177 -16.99 -3.04 2.27
C LEU A 177 -18.50 -2.83 2.36
N ILE A 178 -19.25 -3.13 1.29
CA ILE A 178 -20.71 -3.00 1.27
C ILE A 178 -21.32 -3.89 2.35
N LEU A 179 -20.89 -5.15 2.44
CA LEU A 179 -21.42 -6.09 3.42
C LEU A 179 -21.10 -5.69 4.86
N VAL A 180 -19.89 -5.20 5.13
CA VAL A 180 -19.53 -4.67 6.45
C VAL A 180 -20.40 -3.48 6.82
N LEU A 181 -20.61 -2.54 5.91
CA LEU A 181 -21.45 -1.37 6.18
C LEU A 181 -22.93 -1.75 6.33
N THR A 182 -23.45 -2.71 5.56
CA THR A 182 -24.81 -3.23 5.73
C THR A 182 -25.00 -3.84 7.12
N ARG A 183 -24.02 -4.61 7.61
CA ARG A 183 -24.05 -5.16 8.99
C ARG A 183 -24.05 -4.07 10.06
N LEU A 184 -23.48 -2.91 9.76
CA LEU A 184 -23.48 -1.71 10.61
C LEU A 184 -24.76 -0.85 10.44
N GLY A 185 -25.78 -1.36 9.76
CA GLY A 185 -27.09 -0.73 9.59
C GLY A 185 -27.20 0.20 8.38
N HIS A 186 -26.19 0.30 7.52
CA HIS A 186 -26.27 1.12 6.31
C HIS A 186 -27.21 0.49 5.28
N ASN A 187 -27.96 1.31 4.54
CA ASN A 187 -28.88 0.81 3.51
C ASN A 187 -28.11 0.21 2.32
N GLN A 188 -28.21 -1.12 2.15
CA GLN A 188 -27.50 -1.86 1.10
C GLN A 188 -27.83 -1.39 -0.32
N GLN A 189 -29.10 -1.08 -0.62
CA GLN A 189 -29.49 -0.61 -1.95
C GLN A 189 -28.90 0.77 -2.25
N ALA A 190 -28.91 1.68 -1.27
CA ALA A 190 -28.28 2.98 -1.41
C ALA A 190 -26.77 2.86 -1.64
N LEU A 191 -26.09 1.94 -0.94
CA LEU A 191 -24.67 1.64 -1.16
C LEU A 191 -24.41 1.09 -2.57
N LEU A 192 -25.24 0.16 -3.06
CA LEU A 192 -25.13 -0.39 -4.41
C LEU A 192 -25.36 0.68 -5.49
N THR A 193 -26.36 1.54 -5.31
CA THR A 193 -26.61 2.67 -6.23
C THR A 193 -25.42 3.63 -6.25
N LYS A 194 -24.85 3.95 -5.08
CA LYS A 194 -23.66 4.80 -4.97
C LYS A 194 -22.43 4.14 -5.62
N CYS A 195 -22.22 2.85 -5.37
CA CYS A 195 -21.18 2.04 -6.01
C CYS A 195 -21.28 2.11 -7.54
N ARG A 196 -22.47 1.87 -8.11
CA ARG A 196 -22.69 1.97 -9.55
C ARG A 196 -22.34 3.36 -10.08
N LYS A 197 -22.83 4.42 -9.43
CA LYS A 197 -22.51 5.80 -9.82
C LYS A 197 -21.01 6.07 -9.80
N MET A 198 -20.30 5.60 -8.77
CA MET A 198 -18.85 5.81 -8.66
C MET A 198 -18.06 5.00 -9.69
N ILE A 199 -18.47 3.77 -9.98
CA ILE A 199 -17.87 2.94 -11.06
C ILE A 199 -18.00 3.66 -12.40
N LEU A 200 -19.20 4.16 -12.72
CA LEU A 200 -19.47 4.86 -13.98
C LEU A 200 -18.81 6.24 -14.08
N ALA A 201 -18.56 6.90 -12.94
CA ALA A 201 -18.00 8.26 -12.90
C ALA A 201 -16.47 8.31 -12.87
N GLN A 202 -15.79 7.16 -12.69
CA GLN A 202 -14.34 7.14 -12.55
C GLN A 202 -13.68 6.62 -13.84
N ASP A 203 -12.77 7.42 -14.38
CA ASP A 203 -11.92 7.11 -15.53
C ASP A 203 -10.80 6.10 -15.21
N TRP A 204 -10.65 5.66 -13.96
CA TRP A 204 -9.58 4.74 -13.52
C TRP A 204 -9.48 3.42 -14.31
N LEU A 205 -10.57 2.98 -14.96
CA LEU A 205 -10.56 1.82 -15.86
C LEU A 205 -9.80 2.07 -17.16
N LEU A 206 -9.64 3.34 -17.58
CA LEU A 206 -8.73 3.73 -18.65
C LEU A 206 -7.26 3.47 -18.27
N CYS A 207 -6.90 3.64 -17.00
CA CYS A 207 -5.55 3.36 -16.49
C CYS A 207 -5.23 1.86 -16.37
N MET A 208 -6.27 1.00 -16.29
CA MET A 208 -6.16 -0.47 -16.24
C MET A 208 -6.01 -1.12 -17.62
N GLY A 209 -5.85 -0.34 -18.69
CA GLY A 209 -5.52 -0.82 -20.04
C GLY A 209 -6.63 -1.59 -20.77
N GLN A 210 -7.88 -1.61 -20.26
CA GLN A 210 -8.98 -2.33 -20.92
C GLN A 210 -9.68 -1.46 -21.96
N GLN A 211 -9.23 -1.55 -23.22
CA GLN A 211 -9.85 -0.89 -24.39
C GLN A 211 -11.09 -1.61 -24.97
N ARG A 212 -11.94 -2.25 -24.16
CA ARG A 212 -13.23 -2.78 -24.66
C ARG A 212 -14.39 -1.92 -24.18
N SER A 213 -15.38 -1.73 -25.06
CA SER A 213 -16.65 -1.01 -24.86
C SER A 213 -16.93 -0.75 -23.38
N GLN A 214 -16.59 0.47 -22.94
CA GLN A 214 -16.44 0.82 -21.52
C GLN A 214 -17.70 0.48 -20.73
N ASP A 215 -18.88 0.72 -21.34
CA ASP A 215 -20.16 0.47 -20.69
C ASP A 215 -20.42 -1.02 -20.40
N THR A 216 -20.05 -1.92 -21.30
CA THR A 216 -20.26 -3.36 -21.09
C THR A 216 -19.34 -3.89 -19.98
N ALA A 217 -18.08 -3.44 -19.96
CA ALA A 217 -17.10 -3.83 -18.94
C ALA A 217 -17.50 -3.27 -17.55
N LEU A 218 -17.90 -2.00 -17.48
CA LEU A 218 -18.37 -1.34 -16.25
C LEU A 218 -19.62 -2.02 -15.67
N ASN A 219 -20.59 -2.35 -16.52
CA ASN A 219 -21.80 -3.05 -16.09
C ASN A 219 -21.49 -4.49 -15.64
N THR A 220 -20.52 -5.16 -16.27
CA THR A 220 -20.07 -6.50 -15.85
C THR A 220 -19.41 -6.45 -14.48
N LEU A 221 -18.50 -5.48 -14.26
CA LEU A 221 -17.83 -5.25 -12.97
C LEU A 221 -18.85 -5.02 -11.85
N PHE A 222 -19.80 -4.09 -12.06
CA PHE A 222 -20.85 -3.83 -11.09
C PHE A 222 -21.75 -5.06 -10.87
N GLY A 223 -22.05 -5.82 -11.93
CA GLY A 223 -22.79 -7.07 -11.85
C GLY A 223 -22.11 -8.09 -10.93
N GLN A 224 -20.80 -8.25 -11.05
CA GLN A 224 -20.00 -9.17 -10.20
C GLN A 224 -19.97 -8.73 -8.74
N ILE A 225 -19.81 -7.42 -8.47
CA ILE A 225 -19.89 -6.88 -7.10
C ILE A 225 -21.28 -7.15 -6.51
N ARG A 226 -22.35 -6.82 -7.26
CA ARG A 226 -23.73 -7.03 -6.83
C ARG A 226 -24.02 -8.51 -6.56
N TYR A 227 -23.52 -9.41 -7.41
CA TYR A 227 -23.65 -10.85 -7.24
C TYR A 227 -23.00 -11.31 -5.92
N ARG A 228 -21.76 -10.89 -5.63
CA ARG A 228 -21.07 -11.25 -4.39
C ARG A 228 -21.77 -10.71 -3.15
N VAL A 229 -22.24 -9.46 -3.19
CA VAL A 229 -23.02 -8.86 -2.09
C VAL A 229 -24.31 -9.65 -1.83
N LYS A 230 -25.03 -10.08 -2.87
CA LYS A 230 -26.27 -10.87 -2.71
C LYS A 230 -26.02 -12.26 -2.13
N ASN A 231 -24.94 -12.92 -2.53
CA ASN A 231 -24.67 -14.30 -2.14
C ASN A 231 -23.75 -14.42 -0.91
N ASN A 232 -23.26 -13.30 -0.33
CA ASN A 232 -22.28 -13.29 0.76
C ASN A 232 -20.97 -14.06 0.44
N HIS A 233 -20.54 -14.13 -0.83
CA HIS A 233 -19.27 -14.77 -1.22
C HIS A 233 -18.08 -13.81 -1.03
N LEU A 234 -17.27 -14.04 0.00
CA LEU A 234 -16.18 -13.15 0.43
C LEU A 234 -14.77 -13.62 0.03
N THR A 235 -14.62 -14.79 -0.59
CA THR A 235 -13.31 -15.31 -1.00
C THR A 235 -12.99 -14.95 -2.45
N CYS A 236 -11.76 -14.49 -2.67
CA CYS A 236 -11.07 -14.71 -3.94
C CYS A 236 -10.70 -16.20 -3.93
N ASP A 237 -11.51 -17.06 -4.51
CA ASP A 237 -11.01 -18.40 -4.83
C ASP A 237 -9.89 -18.19 -5.85
N ALA A 238 -8.70 -18.65 -5.49
CA ALA A 238 -7.46 -18.53 -6.25
C ALA A 238 -7.51 -19.34 -7.55
#